data_AF-A0A2I2GEN2-F1
#
_entry.id   AF-A0A2I2GEN2-F1
#
_cell.length_a   1.000
_cell.length_b   1.000
_cell.length_c   1.000
_cell.angle_alpha   90.00
_cell.angle_beta   90.00
_cell.angle_gamma   90.00
#
_symmetry.space_group_name_H-M   'P 1'
#
loop_
_entity.id
_entity.type
_entity.pdbx_description
1 polymer ?
#
loop_
_entity_poly.entity_id
_entity_poly.type
_entity_poly.pdbx_seq_one_letter_code
_entity_poly.pdbx_strand_id
1 'polypeptide(L)'
;MFENFISALVQDKLRDAISVLGAIESATKKRILVSWMPQGLRLDPCCVPSEDAPMTQNKVQTVEQNLALSRRVRSTRFKVGQMSRSVAPSLPSETFLGPSTTDDDEVSAHPTAALKAVGMRLSNPELIPTDQNHDSVYTMLLQLLALPLKTKEEVYQQSGDRMNAQRMRKKQHLLLDLSARRRYELRRFLDLEYWLRVVVQQEAVYLMQQQKIEKECGLGIEGEKADLRRKSIAKGLNWASKEYRLTRQSLHYFYCSTIDKPVTRAIRCLREDPKWHLSDFLRWDCADRGGCCSRACGCCERPRSTLNSLDLGHCTPACGCCAQYHGYRLKDFDTADTGRPRIDVMARRDDSFSGRMMDAHVWGLRSL
;
A
#
# COMPACT_ATOMS: atom_id res chain seq x y z
N MET A 1 -2.70 -48.11 0.69
CA MET A 1 -3.15 -47.33 -0.48
C MET A 1 -2.81 -45.84 -0.36
N PHE A 2 -3.10 -45.17 0.76
CA PHE A 2 -2.80 -43.75 0.96
C PHE A 2 -1.30 -43.41 0.92
N GLU A 3 -0.44 -44.22 1.55
CA GLU A 3 1.03 -44.02 1.53
C GLU A 3 1.63 -44.14 0.12
N ASN A 4 1.13 -45.08 -0.69
CA ASN A 4 1.57 -45.24 -2.08
C ASN A 4 1.13 -44.06 -2.96
N PHE A 5 -0.04 -43.47 -2.67
CA PHE A 5 -0.54 -42.29 -3.37
C PHE A 5 0.28 -41.03 -3.02
N ILE A 6 0.58 -40.83 -1.73
CA ILE A 6 1.46 -39.75 -1.26
C ILE A 6 2.86 -39.90 -1.87
N SER A 7 3.42 -41.11 -1.86
CA SER A 7 4.74 -41.40 -2.44
C SER A 7 4.77 -41.13 -3.95
N ALA A 8 3.75 -41.55 -4.70
CA ALA A 8 3.64 -41.27 -6.13
C ALA A 8 3.51 -39.76 -6.42
N LEU A 9 2.69 -39.04 -5.65
CA LEU A 9 2.49 -37.59 -5.80
C LEU A 9 3.77 -36.82 -5.46
N VAL A 10 4.48 -37.21 -4.41
CA VAL A 10 5.77 -36.61 -4.02
C VAL A 10 6.83 -36.90 -5.08
N GLN A 11 6.90 -38.13 -5.61
CA GLN A 11 7.86 -38.45 -6.68
C GLN A 11 7.57 -37.71 -7.99
N ASP A 12 6.30 -37.51 -8.34
CA ASP A 12 5.90 -36.75 -9.52
C ASP A 12 6.30 -35.26 -9.37
N LYS A 13 6.00 -34.66 -8.21
CA LYS A 13 6.41 -33.28 -7.91
C LYS A 13 7.93 -33.13 -7.79
N LEU A 14 8.63 -34.14 -7.26
CA LEU A 14 10.09 -34.14 -7.19
C LEU A 14 10.69 -34.25 -8.59
N ARG A 15 10.12 -35.07 -9.48
CA ARG A 15 10.54 -35.20 -10.88
C ARG A 15 10.36 -33.90 -11.65
N ASP A 16 9.21 -33.24 -11.48
CA ASP A 16 8.95 -31.92 -12.04
C ASP A 16 9.97 -30.88 -11.54
N ALA A 17 10.23 -30.87 -10.23
CA ALA A 17 11.19 -29.96 -9.62
C ALA A 17 12.63 -30.21 -10.14
N ILE A 18 13.05 -31.47 -10.22
CA ILE A 18 14.36 -31.86 -10.77
C ILE A 18 14.48 -31.45 -12.25
N SER A 19 13.44 -31.65 -13.05
CA SER A 19 13.42 -31.22 -14.46
C SER A 19 13.55 -29.70 -14.60
N VAL A 20 12.84 -28.94 -13.77
CA VAL A 20 12.93 -27.47 -13.75
C VAL A 20 14.33 -27.01 -13.32
N LEU A 21 14.94 -27.65 -12.32
CA LEU A 21 16.30 -27.35 -11.88
C LEU A 21 17.34 -27.67 -12.97
N GLY A 22 17.21 -28.79 -13.67
CA GLY A 22 18.08 -29.13 -14.80
C GLY A 22 17.98 -28.15 -15.97
N ALA A 23 16.77 -27.68 -16.28
CA ALA A 23 16.55 -26.64 -17.31
C ALA A 23 17.20 -25.30 -16.90
N ILE A 24 17.12 -24.94 -15.61
CA ILE A 24 17.76 -23.73 -15.07
C ILE A 24 19.28 -23.85 -15.13
N GLU A 25 19.85 -24.99 -14.74
CA GLU A 25 21.31 -25.21 -14.77
C GLU A 25 21.84 -25.13 -16.20
N SER A 26 21.15 -25.76 -17.15
CA SER A 26 21.49 -25.70 -18.58
C SER A 26 21.46 -24.26 -19.14
N ALA A 27 20.43 -23.49 -18.78
CA ALA A 27 20.33 -22.08 -19.16
C ALA A 27 21.43 -21.21 -18.53
N THR A 28 21.83 -21.52 -17.30
CA THR A 28 22.87 -20.77 -16.57
C THR A 28 24.26 -21.08 -17.11
N LYS A 29 24.57 -22.36 -17.40
CA LYS A 29 25.82 -22.77 -18.08
C LYS A 29 25.96 -22.14 -19.46
N LYS A 30 24.87 -22.09 -20.24
CA LYS A 30 24.86 -21.37 -21.53
C LYS A 30 25.16 -19.88 -21.40
N ARG A 31 24.73 -19.23 -20.30
CA ARG A 31 24.94 -17.79 -20.10
C ARG A 31 26.36 -17.45 -19.63
N ILE A 32 26.97 -18.32 -18.82
CA ILE A 32 28.37 -18.18 -18.35
C ILE A 32 29.35 -18.40 -19.51
N LEU A 33 29.06 -19.34 -20.43
CA LEU A 33 29.89 -19.59 -21.62
C LEU A 33 29.91 -18.42 -22.62
N VAL A 34 28.92 -17.52 -22.60
CA VAL A 34 28.85 -16.37 -23.52
C VAL A 34 29.55 -15.12 -22.93
N SER A 35 29.87 -15.09 -21.63
CA SER A 35 30.46 -13.90 -20.97
C SER A 35 31.98 -13.97 -20.76
N TRP A 36 32.67 -14.98 -21.29
CA TRP A 36 34.12 -15.12 -21.20
C TRP A 36 34.77 -15.10 -22.60
N MET A 37 34.88 -13.89 -23.16
CA MET A 37 35.91 -13.53 -24.14
C MET A 37 36.66 -12.30 -23.60
N PRO A 38 37.99 -12.34 -23.44
CA PRO A 38 38.72 -11.25 -22.80
C PRO A 38 39.01 -10.14 -23.81
N GLN A 39 38.55 -8.92 -23.53
CA GLN A 39 39.18 -7.71 -24.04
C GLN A 39 40.10 -7.17 -22.95
N GLY A 40 41.37 -6.98 -23.32
CA GLY A 40 42.49 -6.75 -22.41
C GLY A 40 42.38 -5.49 -21.56
N LEU A 41 42.86 -5.60 -20.32
CA LEU A 41 43.07 -4.49 -19.40
C LEU A 41 44.58 -4.35 -19.14
N ARG A 42 45.11 -3.18 -19.49
CA ARG A 42 46.40 -2.66 -18.99
C ARG A 42 46.23 -2.23 -17.54
N LEU A 43 47.22 -2.53 -16.72
CA LEU A 43 47.38 -2.00 -15.37
C LEU A 43 48.29 -0.77 -15.42
N ASP A 44 47.89 0.30 -14.74
CA ASP A 44 48.80 1.31 -14.20
C ASP A 44 48.61 1.38 -12.68
N PRO A 45 49.69 1.61 -11.90
CA PRO A 45 49.66 1.63 -10.44
C PRO A 45 49.56 3.07 -9.88
N CYS A 46 49.37 3.14 -8.55
CA CYS A 46 49.47 4.30 -7.64
C CYS A 46 48.12 4.83 -7.11
N CYS A 47 47.87 4.60 -5.82
CA CYS A 47 47.95 5.63 -4.77
C CYS A 47 47.33 5.09 -3.46
N VAL A 48 48.15 5.04 -2.42
CA VAL A 48 47.75 4.89 -1.01
C VAL A 48 47.45 6.28 -0.45
N PRO A 49 46.43 6.42 0.41
CA PRO A 49 46.61 7.23 1.62
C PRO A 49 46.05 6.48 2.85
N SER A 50 46.87 6.18 3.86
CA SER A 50 47.23 7.03 5.01
C SER A 50 46.02 7.37 5.90
N GLU A 51 46.02 6.71 7.06
CA GLU A 51 45.20 7.00 8.23
C GLU A 51 45.73 8.26 8.94
N ASP A 52 44.83 8.99 9.59
CA ASP A 52 44.98 10.07 10.58
C ASP A 52 44.39 11.44 10.19
N ALA A 53 43.18 11.75 10.69
CA ALA A 53 42.76 13.09 11.16
C ALA A 53 41.32 13.10 11.73
N PRO A 54 40.97 14.05 12.64
CA PRO A 54 39.99 13.82 13.71
C PRO A 54 38.56 14.35 13.46
N MET A 55 37.65 13.88 14.34
CA MET A 55 36.26 14.33 14.49
C MET A 55 36.12 15.85 14.55
N THR A 56 35.24 16.41 13.72
CA THR A 56 34.63 17.73 13.95
C THR A 56 33.11 17.69 13.80
N GLN A 57 32.45 18.38 14.74
CA GLN A 57 31.01 18.63 14.81
C GLN A 57 30.59 19.64 13.73
N ASN A 58 29.57 19.32 12.92
CA ASN A 58 28.61 20.31 12.39
C ASN A 58 27.51 19.64 11.55
N LYS A 59 26.27 19.60 12.07
CA LYS A 59 25.06 19.26 11.31
C LYS A 59 23.90 20.15 11.75
N VAL A 60 23.85 21.38 11.24
CA VAL A 60 22.62 22.21 11.23
C VAL A 60 22.35 22.91 9.89
N GLN A 61 23.26 22.87 8.89
CA GLN A 61 23.10 23.68 7.67
C GLN A 61 22.54 22.99 6.41
N THR A 62 22.15 21.72 6.48
CA THR A 62 21.81 20.93 5.25
C THR A 62 20.32 20.90 4.88
N VAL A 63 19.43 21.53 5.65
CA VAL A 63 17.97 21.47 5.39
C VAL A 63 17.47 22.65 4.53
N GLU A 64 18.03 23.85 4.68
CA GLU A 64 17.56 25.01 3.90
C GLU A 64 18.02 25.01 2.44
N GLN A 65 19.19 24.45 2.14
CA GLN A 65 19.70 24.39 0.76
C GLN A 65 18.90 23.42 -0.14
N ASN A 66 18.26 22.40 0.45
CA ASN A 66 17.45 21.43 -0.31
C ASN A 66 16.05 21.96 -0.67
N LEU A 67 15.54 22.96 0.06
CA LEU A 67 14.26 23.62 -0.24
C LEU A 67 14.37 24.65 -1.38
N ALA A 68 15.55 25.24 -1.61
CA ALA A 68 15.79 26.20 -2.68
C ALA A 68 15.94 25.55 -4.07
N LEU A 69 16.50 24.33 -4.14
CA LEU A 69 16.71 23.61 -5.41
C LEU A 69 15.42 23.03 -6.01
N SER A 70 14.40 22.75 -5.18
CA SER A 70 13.10 22.24 -5.66
C SER A 70 12.22 23.31 -6.35
N ARG A 71 12.54 24.60 -6.23
CA ARG A 71 11.78 25.69 -6.86
C ARG A 71 12.27 26.08 -8.26
N ARG A 72 13.39 25.54 -8.74
CA ARG A 72 14.02 26.01 -10.01
C ARG A 72 13.92 25.05 -11.20
N VAL A 73 13.27 23.90 -11.08
CA VAL A 73 13.13 22.92 -12.18
C VAL A 73 11.66 22.59 -12.45
N ARG A 74 10.89 23.56 -12.97
CA ARG A 74 9.66 23.31 -13.75
C ARG A 74 9.44 24.41 -14.79
N SER A 75 10.23 24.37 -15.86
CA SER A 75 9.87 25.00 -17.13
C SER A 75 10.57 24.26 -18.27
N THR A 76 10.05 23.09 -18.62
CA THR A 76 10.31 22.48 -19.93
C THR A 76 9.00 21.90 -20.46
N ARG A 77 8.54 22.52 -21.56
CA ARG A 77 7.38 22.18 -22.38
C ARG A 77 7.36 20.70 -22.75
N PHE A 78 6.27 20.01 -22.44
CA PHE A 78 5.83 18.84 -23.20
C PHE A 78 4.82 19.31 -24.27
N LYS A 79 5.19 19.19 -25.55
CA LYS A 79 4.25 19.23 -26.67
C LYS A 79 3.67 17.82 -26.80
N VAL A 80 2.39 17.65 -26.48
CA VAL A 80 1.61 16.47 -26.86
C VAL A 80 0.66 16.90 -27.98
N GLY A 81 0.64 16.12 -29.06
CA GLY A 81 -0.07 16.41 -30.30
C GLY A 81 -1.58 16.54 -30.10
N GLN A 82 -2.15 17.51 -30.82
CA GLN A 82 -3.59 17.66 -31.03
C GLN A 82 -4.13 16.41 -31.74
N MET A 83 -5.06 15.71 -31.09
CA MET A 83 -6.12 14.98 -31.78
C MET A 83 -7.46 15.65 -31.51
N SER A 84 -8.23 15.75 -32.58
CA SER A 84 -9.37 16.62 -32.78
C SER A 84 -10.64 16.14 -32.06
N ARG A 85 -11.22 17.05 -31.28
CA ARG A 85 -12.65 17.29 -31.00
C ARG A 85 -13.64 16.11 -31.06
N SER A 86 -14.24 15.83 -29.91
CA SER A 86 -15.67 15.54 -29.79
C SER A 86 -16.25 16.28 -28.57
N VAL A 87 -17.20 17.17 -28.86
CA VAL A 87 -18.21 17.85 -28.03
C VAL A 87 -18.13 17.62 -26.52
N ALA A 88 -17.78 18.68 -25.78
CA ALA A 88 -17.99 18.77 -24.33
C ALA A 88 -19.48 19.02 -24.04
N PRO A 89 -20.09 18.36 -23.04
CA PRO A 89 -21.36 18.80 -22.52
C PRO A 89 -21.14 20.08 -21.72
N SER A 90 -21.92 21.11 -22.05
CA SER A 90 -22.06 22.34 -21.29
C SER A 90 -22.37 22.02 -19.84
N LEU A 91 -21.47 22.43 -18.94
CA LEU A 91 -21.74 22.50 -17.51
C LEU A 91 -22.97 23.40 -17.29
N PRO A 92 -23.99 22.96 -16.53
CA PRO A 92 -25.04 23.87 -16.12
C PRO A 92 -24.42 24.89 -15.15
N SER A 93 -24.66 26.16 -15.45
CA SER A 93 -24.46 27.28 -14.52
C SER A 93 -25.30 27.01 -13.27
N GLU A 94 -24.64 26.58 -12.19
CA GLU A 94 -25.25 26.41 -10.88
C GLU A 94 -25.65 27.78 -10.32
N THR A 95 -26.96 28.06 -10.38
CA THR A 95 -27.63 28.92 -9.41
C THR A 95 -27.35 28.36 -8.00
N PHE A 96 -26.60 29.14 -7.23
CA PHE A 96 -26.29 28.90 -5.83
C PHE A 96 -27.59 28.97 -5.00
N LEU A 97 -28.29 27.83 -4.86
CA LEU A 97 -29.33 27.68 -3.86
C LEU A 97 -28.64 27.52 -2.51
N GLY A 98 -28.81 28.53 -1.64
CA GLY A 98 -28.34 28.49 -0.27
C GLY A 98 -28.93 27.30 0.50
N PRO A 99 -28.24 26.81 1.54
CA PRO A 99 -28.70 25.65 2.29
C PRO A 99 -30.02 25.95 3.00
N SER A 100 -31.03 25.12 2.75
CA SER A 100 -32.29 25.13 3.49
C SER A 100 -32.03 24.81 4.95
N THR A 101 -32.32 25.77 5.82
CA THR A 101 -32.30 25.62 7.27
C THR A 101 -33.61 24.97 7.73
N THR A 102 -33.69 23.65 7.69
CA THR A 102 -34.75 22.92 8.39
C THR A 102 -34.16 21.65 9.01
N ASP A 103 -34.33 21.56 10.33
CA ASP A 103 -34.25 20.38 11.20
C ASP A 103 -32.88 19.75 11.45
N ASP A 104 -32.12 20.34 12.39
CA ASP A 104 -30.98 19.72 13.08
C ASP A 104 -31.32 19.57 14.59
N ASP A 105 -32.29 18.71 14.93
CA ASP A 105 -32.59 18.28 16.32
C ASP A 105 -32.61 16.75 16.45
N GLU A 106 -31.68 16.06 15.78
CA GLU A 106 -31.43 14.65 16.04
C GLU A 106 -29.96 14.43 16.39
N VAL A 107 -29.73 14.18 17.67
CA VAL A 107 -28.43 13.85 18.26
C VAL A 107 -27.97 12.47 17.75
N SER A 108 -27.47 12.48 16.52
CA SER A 108 -26.37 11.69 15.95
C SER A 108 -26.04 10.37 16.67
N ALA A 109 -26.60 9.26 16.18
CA ALA A 109 -26.01 7.94 16.36
C ALA A 109 -24.57 7.90 15.81
N HIS A 110 -23.62 7.53 16.67
CA HIS A 110 -22.18 7.61 16.41
C HIS A 110 -21.61 6.44 15.57
N PRO A 111 -20.38 6.59 15.01
CA PRO A 111 -19.63 5.54 14.31
C PRO A 111 -19.32 4.30 15.17
N THR A 112 -19.58 4.34 16.48
CA THR A 112 -19.40 3.18 17.37
C THR A 112 -20.32 2.02 16.98
N ALA A 113 -21.49 2.29 16.39
CA ALA A 113 -22.35 1.26 15.81
C ALA A 113 -21.78 0.72 14.48
N ALA A 114 -21.15 1.58 13.69
CA ALA A 114 -20.49 1.21 12.45
C ALA A 114 -19.26 0.29 12.71
N LEU A 115 -18.57 0.45 13.85
CA LEU A 115 -17.55 -0.50 14.33
C LEU A 115 -18.11 -1.91 14.64
N LYS A 116 -19.38 -2.04 15.08
CA LYS A 116 -20.05 -3.34 15.19
C LYS A 116 -20.39 -3.92 13.81
N ALA A 117 -20.75 -3.08 12.84
CA ALA A 117 -21.15 -3.50 11.50
C ALA A 117 -19.97 -3.89 10.59
N VAL A 118 -18.78 -3.29 10.78
CA VAL A 118 -17.57 -3.61 10.00
C VAL A 118 -16.98 -4.98 10.34
N GLY A 119 -17.44 -5.64 11.40
CA GLY A 119 -16.83 -6.88 11.86
C GLY A 119 -15.37 -6.70 12.32
N MET A 120 -14.85 -5.47 12.34
CA MET A 120 -13.59 -5.10 12.97
C MET A 120 -13.79 -4.88 14.48
N ARG A 121 -14.53 -5.79 15.15
CA ARG A 121 -13.94 -6.29 16.39
C ARG A 121 -12.55 -6.74 15.96
N LEU A 122 -11.49 -6.24 16.59
CA LEU A 122 -10.26 -7.02 16.68
C LEU A 122 -10.75 -8.43 17.01
N SER A 123 -10.73 -9.30 15.99
CA SER A 123 -11.55 -10.49 15.91
C SER A 123 -11.54 -11.19 17.26
N ASN A 124 -12.72 -11.59 17.76
CA ASN A 124 -12.77 -12.50 18.91
C ASN A 124 -11.74 -13.61 18.63
N PRO A 125 -10.66 -13.73 19.42
CA PRO A 125 -9.52 -14.57 19.07
C PRO A 125 -9.90 -16.06 18.91
N GLU A 126 -11.11 -16.43 19.30
CA GLU A 126 -11.71 -17.77 19.22
C GLU A 126 -12.00 -18.29 17.80
N LEU A 127 -11.92 -17.45 16.74
CA LEU A 127 -12.15 -17.89 15.35
C LEU A 127 -10.89 -17.92 14.48
N ILE A 128 -9.68 -17.89 15.08
CA ILE A 128 -8.48 -18.26 14.34
C ILE A 128 -8.60 -19.76 14.05
N PRO A 129 -8.65 -20.21 12.78
CA PRO A 129 -8.61 -21.62 12.48
C PRO A 129 -7.37 -22.21 13.14
N THR A 130 -7.58 -23.08 14.12
CA THR A 130 -6.50 -23.88 14.69
C THR A 130 -6.11 -24.87 13.61
N ASP A 131 -5.08 -24.50 12.83
CA ASP A 131 -4.42 -25.44 11.91
C ASP A 131 -3.83 -26.57 12.78
N GLN A 132 -4.65 -27.60 13.05
CA GLN A 132 -4.17 -28.84 13.64
C GLN A 132 -3.32 -29.55 12.59
N ASN A 133 -2.01 -29.59 12.82
CA ASN A 133 -1.06 -30.47 12.15
C ASN A 133 -1.17 -30.52 10.61
N HIS A 134 -0.97 -29.40 9.92
CA HIS A 134 -0.34 -29.51 8.60
C HIS A 134 1.06 -30.09 8.83
N ASP A 135 1.27 -31.33 8.40
CA ASP A 135 2.48 -32.13 8.58
C ASP A 135 3.76 -31.27 8.56
N SER A 136 4.47 -31.23 9.70
CA SER A 136 5.77 -30.56 9.83
C SER A 136 6.71 -30.95 8.69
N VAL A 137 6.64 -32.22 8.27
CA VAL A 137 7.38 -32.78 7.12
C VAL A 137 7.00 -32.11 5.80
N TYR A 138 5.71 -31.92 5.51
CA TYR A 138 5.27 -31.26 4.28
C TYR A 138 5.72 -29.80 4.23
N THR A 139 5.60 -29.08 5.35
CA THR A 139 6.10 -27.69 5.45
C THR A 139 7.60 -27.61 5.23
N MET A 140 8.37 -28.55 5.80
CA MET A 140 9.82 -28.63 5.62
C MET A 140 10.18 -28.92 4.15
N LEU A 141 9.49 -29.86 3.50
CA LEU A 141 9.69 -30.16 2.08
C LEU A 141 9.41 -28.94 1.19
N LEU A 142 8.31 -28.22 1.43
CA LEU A 142 8.02 -26.99 0.69
C LEU A 142 9.07 -25.90 0.91
N GLN A 143 9.62 -25.78 2.12
CA GLN A 143 10.73 -24.86 2.41
C GLN A 143 11.99 -25.25 1.65
N LEU A 144 12.35 -26.54 1.59
CA LEU A 144 13.47 -27.03 0.79
C LEU A 144 13.27 -26.74 -0.70
N LEU A 145 12.06 -26.96 -1.22
CA LEU A 145 11.72 -26.64 -2.61
C LEU A 145 11.75 -25.13 -2.90
N ALA A 146 11.56 -24.28 -1.89
CA ALA A 146 11.65 -22.82 -2.02
C ALA A 146 13.10 -22.29 -1.97
N LEU A 147 14.09 -23.07 -1.52
CA LEU A 147 15.48 -22.62 -1.41
C LEU A 147 16.06 -22.08 -2.71
N PRO A 148 15.93 -22.75 -3.88
CA PRO A 148 16.46 -22.22 -5.13
C PRO A 148 15.83 -20.87 -5.52
N LEU A 149 14.56 -20.65 -5.17
CA LEU A 149 13.89 -19.38 -5.39
C LEU A 149 14.43 -18.28 -4.46
N LYS A 150 14.74 -18.63 -3.20
CA LYS A 150 15.36 -17.71 -2.23
C LYS A 150 16.78 -17.33 -2.66
N THR A 151 17.60 -18.30 -3.09
CA THR A 151 18.94 -18.02 -3.62
C THR A 151 18.89 -17.10 -4.84
N LYS A 152 17.95 -17.32 -5.77
CA LYS A 152 17.74 -16.41 -6.91
C LYS A 152 17.25 -15.03 -6.48
N GLU A 153 16.33 -14.96 -5.51
CA GLU A 153 15.90 -13.68 -4.93
C GLU A 153 17.11 -12.88 -4.42
N GLU A 154 18.01 -13.52 -3.67
CA GLU A 154 19.21 -12.89 -3.12
C GLU A 154 20.16 -12.38 -4.21
N VAL A 155 20.39 -13.16 -5.26
CA VAL A 155 21.19 -12.73 -6.43
C VAL A 155 20.56 -11.50 -7.11
N TYR A 156 19.23 -11.50 -7.31
CA TYR A 156 18.54 -10.34 -7.88
C TYR A 156 18.56 -9.13 -6.94
N GLN A 157 18.44 -9.33 -5.64
CA GLN A 157 18.52 -8.27 -4.65
C GLN A 157 19.92 -7.62 -4.63
N GLN A 158 20.98 -8.43 -4.65
CA GLN A 158 22.37 -7.96 -4.66
C GLN A 158 22.73 -7.21 -5.95
N SER A 159 22.18 -7.63 -7.09
CA SER A 159 22.37 -6.94 -8.38
C SER A 159 21.47 -5.70 -8.56
N GLY A 160 20.57 -5.42 -7.62
CA GLY A 160 19.62 -4.30 -7.72
C GLY A 160 18.40 -4.57 -8.62
N ASP A 161 18.23 -5.79 -9.14
CA ASP A 161 17.07 -6.20 -9.94
C ASP A 161 15.85 -6.47 -9.06
N ARG A 162 15.29 -5.38 -8.52
CA ARG A 162 14.14 -5.42 -7.59
C ARG A 162 12.93 -6.14 -8.19
N MET A 163 12.69 -6.00 -9.50
CA MET A 163 11.54 -6.62 -10.16
C MET A 163 11.64 -8.14 -10.18
N ASN A 164 12.80 -8.69 -10.55
CA ASN A 164 12.96 -10.15 -10.54
C ASN A 164 13.05 -10.70 -9.10
N ALA A 165 13.61 -9.95 -8.14
CA ALA A 165 13.54 -10.31 -6.73
C ALA A 165 12.08 -10.44 -6.24
N GLN A 166 11.21 -9.46 -6.56
CA GLN A 166 9.79 -9.51 -6.22
C GLN A 166 9.05 -10.68 -6.89
N ARG A 167 9.36 -10.98 -8.16
CA ARG A 167 8.82 -12.18 -8.83
C ARG A 167 9.23 -13.46 -8.11
N MET A 168 10.46 -13.57 -7.61
CA MET A 168 10.88 -14.73 -6.82
C MET A 168 10.14 -14.83 -5.49
N ARG A 169 9.89 -13.70 -4.80
CA ARG A 169 9.07 -13.67 -3.57
C ARG A 169 7.64 -14.11 -3.81
N LYS A 170 7.01 -13.65 -4.89
CA LYS A 170 5.66 -14.10 -5.30
C LYS A 170 5.65 -15.60 -5.60
N LYS A 171 6.63 -16.13 -6.34
CA LYS A 171 6.76 -17.58 -6.59
C LYS A 171 6.96 -18.39 -5.31
N GLN A 172 7.81 -17.93 -4.39
CA GLN A 172 7.97 -18.58 -3.08
C GLN A 172 6.64 -18.60 -2.33
N HIS A 173 5.89 -17.50 -2.32
CA HIS A 173 4.58 -17.44 -1.68
C HIS A 173 3.56 -18.41 -2.29
N LEU A 174 3.51 -18.51 -3.63
CA LEU A 174 2.61 -19.44 -4.33
C LEU A 174 3.01 -20.91 -4.08
N LEU A 175 4.31 -21.21 -3.99
CA LEU A 175 4.81 -22.55 -3.71
C LEU A 175 4.56 -22.98 -2.26
N LEU A 176 4.80 -22.08 -1.30
CA LEU A 176 4.71 -22.35 0.13
C LEU A 176 3.27 -22.43 0.66
N ASP A 177 2.27 -22.47 -0.23
CA ASP A 177 0.81 -22.40 -0.03
C ASP A 177 0.39 -21.94 1.38
N LEU A 178 -0.19 -20.73 1.45
CA LEU A 178 -0.52 -20.17 2.75
C LEU A 178 -1.55 -21.05 3.48
N SER A 179 -1.14 -21.53 4.67
CA SER A 179 -2.07 -22.11 5.64
C SER A 179 -3.26 -21.17 5.87
N ALA A 180 -4.41 -21.70 6.29
CA ALA A 180 -5.62 -20.91 6.51
C ALA A 180 -5.35 -19.69 7.41
N ARG A 181 -4.56 -19.89 8.48
CA ARG A 181 -4.09 -18.82 9.36
C ARG A 181 -3.28 -17.75 8.62
N ARG A 182 -2.34 -18.13 7.76
CA ARG A 182 -1.51 -17.15 7.03
C ARG A 182 -2.32 -16.34 6.02
N ARG A 183 -3.31 -16.96 5.38
CA ARG A 183 -4.25 -16.26 4.48
C ARG A 183 -5.05 -15.22 5.25
N TYR A 184 -5.54 -15.60 6.44
CA TYR A 184 -6.20 -14.67 7.35
C TYR A 184 -5.30 -13.51 7.76
N GLU A 185 -4.05 -13.77 8.15
CA GLU A 185 -3.06 -12.74 8.51
C GLU A 185 -2.82 -11.76 7.36
N LEU A 186 -2.65 -12.25 6.12
CA LEU A 186 -2.44 -11.41 4.95
C LEU A 186 -3.68 -10.59 4.59
N ARG A 187 -4.87 -11.19 4.66
CA ARG A 187 -6.12 -10.46 4.47
C ARG A 187 -6.27 -9.36 5.52
N ARG A 188 -6.01 -9.67 6.79
CA ARG A 188 -6.03 -8.70 7.89
C ARG A 188 -5.03 -7.56 7.67
N PHE A 189 -3.84 -7.83 7.15
CA PHE A 189 -2.88 -6.79 6.79
C PHE A 189 -3.46 -5.80 5.76
N LEU A 190 -4.03 -6.31 4.66
CA LEU A 190 -4.64 -5.47 3.62
C LEU A 190 -5.78 -4.61 4.17
N ASP A 191 -6.53 -5.17 5.12
CA ASP A 191 -7.65 -4.50 5.78
C ASP A 191 -7.18 -3.37 6.69
N LEU A 192 -6.13 -3.62 7.48
CA LEU A 192 -5.50 -2.60 8.31
C LEU A 192 -4.89 -1.48 7.47
N GLU A 193 -4.26 -1.81 6.34
CA GLU A 193 -3.74 -0.82 5.39
C GLU A 193 -4.87 0.03 4.77
N TYR A 194 -6.00 -0.58 4.42
CA TYR A 194 -7.18 0.14 3.94
C TYR A 194 -7.77 1.05 5.03
N TRP A 195 -7.94 0.51 6.23
CA TRP A 195 -8.50 1.22 7.37
C TRP A 195 -7.63 2.40 7.79
N LEU A 196 -6.30 2.24 7.78
CA LEU A 196 -5.38 3.34 8.05
C LEU A 196 -5.62 4.52 7.09
N ARG A 197 -5.85 4.24 5.79
CA ARG A 197 -6.19 5.29 4.82
C ARG A 197 -7.53 5.96 5.12
N VAL A 198 -8.54 5.21 5.56
CA VAL A 198 -9.83 5.77 6.00
C VAL A 198 -9.62 6.75 7.15
N VAL A 199 -8.94 6.30 8.22
CA VAL A 199 -8.69 7.10 9.42
C VAL A 199 -7.91 8.38 9.10
N VAL A 200 -6.83 8.28 8.33
CA VAL A 200 -6.02 9.46 7.94
C VAL A 200 -6.83 10.45 7.08
N GLN A 201 -7.71 9.96 6.21
CA GLN A 201 -8.56 10.85 5.40
C GLN A 201 -9.65 11.54 6.22
N GLN A 202 -10.19 10.86 7.24
CA GLN A 202 -11.12 11.49 8.20
C GLN A 202 -10.41 12.53 9.06
N GLU A 203 -9.20 12.23 9.56
CA GLU A 203 -8.37 13.19 10.28
C GLU A 203 -8.16 14.48 9.45
N ALA A 204 -7.79 14.32 8.18
CA ALA A 204 -7.59 15.44 7.27
C ALA A 204 -8.84 16.32 7.12
N VAL A 205 -10.02 15.70 7.07
CA VAL A 205 -11.30 16.42 7.01
C VAL A 205 -11.53 17.21 8.29
N TYR A 206 -11.35 16.60 9.46
CA TYR A 206 -11.54 17.29 10.73
C TYR A 206 -10.57 18.48 10.88
N LEU A 207 -9.32 18.34 10.45
CA LEU A 207 -8.35 19.43 10.44
C LEU A 207 -8.78 20.58 9.51
N MET A 208 -9.27 20.26 8.30
CA MET A 208 -9.81 21.28 7.39
C MET A 208 -11.04 22.00 7.98
N GLN A 209 -11.92 21.26 8.66
CA GLN A 209 -13.09 21.84 9.34
C GLN A 209 -12.69 22.73 10.51
N GLN A 210 -11.69 22.32 11.30
CA GLN A 210 -11.12 23.12 12.38
C GLN A 210 -10.59 24.46 11.85
N GLN A 211 -9.74 24.42 10.82
CA GLN A 211 -9.19 25.63 10.19
C GLN A 211 -10.28 26.55 9.63
N LYS A 212 -11.37 25.98 9.10
CA LYS A 212 -12.51 26.77 8.63
C LYS A 212 -13.19 27.51 9.78
N ILE A 213 -13.42 26.85 10.91
CA ILE A 213 -14.01 27.49 12.10
C ILE A 213 -13.08 28.55 12.67
N GLU A 214 -11.78 28.28 12.78
CA GLU A 214 -10.81 29.26 13.27
C GLU A 214 -10.81 30.54 12.42
N LYS A 215 -10.93 30.40 11.10
CA LYS A 215 -11.11 31.54 10.19
C LYS A 215 -12.44 32.26 10.39
N GLU A 216 -13.55 31.54 10.55
CA GLU A 216 -14.88 32.13 10.80
C GLU A 216 -14.90 32.92 12.13
N CYS A 217 -14.27 32.39 13.19
CA CYS A 217 -14.18 33.04 14.49
C CYS A 217 -13.27 34.27 14.46
N GLY A 218 -12.17 34.24 13.70
CA GLY A 218 -11.33 35.42 13.45
C GLY A 218 -12.06 36.58 12.76
N LEU A 219 -13.20 36.30 12.11
CA LEU A 219 -14.08 37.30 11.49
C LEU A 219 -15.21 37.76 12.42
N GLY A 220 -15.21 37.37 13.70
CA GLY A 220 -16.25 37.73 14.67
C GLY A 220 -17.57 36.98 14.50
N ILE A 221 -17.60 35.93 13.66
CA ILE A 221 -18.77 35.05 13.51
C ILE A 221 -18.74 34.02 14.65
N GLU A 222 -18.88 34.48 15.90
CA GLU A 222 -18.96 33.62 17.08
C GLU A 222 -20.42 33.44 17.54
N GLY A 223 -20.76 32.20 17.87
CA GLY A 223 -22.06 31.84 18.43
C GLY A 223 -22.02 30.42 18.98
N GLU A 224 -23.03 30.03 19.76
CA GLU A 224 -23.15 28.71 20.40
C GLU A 224 -22.97 27.54 19.42
N LYS A 225 -23.41 27.71 18.16
CA LYS A 225 -23.22 26.73 17.08
C LYS A 225 -21.73 26.48 16.75
N ALA A 226 -20.87 27.50 16.85
CA ALA A 226 -19.43 27.34 16.61
C ALA A 226 -18.80 26.45 17.70
N ASP A 227 -19.19 26.63 18.96
CA ASP A 227 -18.67 25.82 20.06
C ASP A 227 -19.09 24.36 19.98
N LEU A 228 -20.35 24.09 19.62
CA LEU A 228 -20.81 22.72 19.37
C LEU A 228 -20.02 22.07 18.22
N ARG A 229 -19.77 22.80 17.13
CA ARG A 229 -18.93 22.33 16.02
C ARG A 229 -17.49 22.06 16.45
N ARG A 230 -16.86 22.96 17.21
CA ARG A 230 -15.49 22.78 17.76
C ARG A 230 -15.41 21.52 18.62
N LYS A 231 -16.37 21.32 19.54
CA LYS A 231 -16.44 20.12 20.40
C LYS A 231 -16.59 18.84 19.58
N SER A 232 -17.44 18.85 18.55
CA SER A 232 -17.62 17.71 17.64
C SER A 232 -16.34 17.37 16.86
N ILE A 233 -15.67 18.38 16.30
CA ILE A 233 -14.39 18.21 15.57
C ILE A 233 -13.29 17.70 16.50
N ALA A 234 -13.16 18.27 17.71
CA ALA A 234 -12.19 17.82 18.70
C ALA A 234 -12.39 16.35 19.08
N LYS A 235 -13.66 15.92 19.24
CA LYS A 235 -14.00 14.52 19.47
C LYS A 235 -13.61 13.63 18.29
N GLY A 236 -13.87 14.08 17.06
CA GLY A 236 -13.47 13.39 15.82
C GLY A 236 -11.96 13.22 15.67
N LEU A 237 -11.19 14.28 15.94
CA LEU A 237 -9.72 14.25 15.93
C LEU A 237 -9.16 13.30 17.00
N ASN A 238 -9.71 13.33 18.22
CA ASN A 238 -9.29 12.42 19.28
C ASN A 238 -9.53 10.95 18.88
N TRP A 239 -10.71 10.66 18.33
CA TRP A 239 -11.02 9.33 17.80
C TRP A 239 -10.05 8.93 16.68
N ALA A 240 -9.84 9.77 15.67
CA ALA A 240 -8.97 9.46 14.54
C ALA A 240 -7.53 9.21 14.99
N SER A 241 -7.01 10.04 15.92
CA SER A 241 -5.68 9.86 16.51
C SER A 241 -5.55 8.54 17.28
N LYS A 242 -6.59 8.15 18.05
CA LYS A 242 -6.62 6.87 18.76
C LYS A 242 -6.62 5.70 17.77
N GLU A 243 -7.51 5.70 16.78
CA GLU A 243 -7.60 4.64 15.77
C GLU A 243 -6.34 4.53 14.92
N TYR A 244 -5.74 5.65 14.57
CA TYR A 244 -4.46 5.70 13.86
C TYR A 244 -3.38 4.94 14.63
N ARG A 245 -3.21 5.24 15.94
CA ARG A 245 -2.23 4.57 16.79
C ARG A 245 -2.48 3.06 16.89
N LEU A 246 -3.73 2.64 17.12
CA LEU A 246 -4.10 1.23 17.23
C LEU A 246 -3.86 0.46 15.91
N THR A 247 -4.21 1.09 14.79
CA THR A 247 -4.03 0.49 13.45
C THR A 247 -2.55 0.37 13.10
N ARG A 248 -1.75 1.43 13.36
CA ARG A 248 -0.30 1.41 13.19
C ARG A 248 0.37 0.37 14.07
N GLN A 249 -0.04 0.24 15.34
CA GLN A 249 0.48 -0.78 16.25
C GLN A 249 0.16 -2.18 15.74
N SER A 250 -1.03 -2.40 15.20
CA SER A 250 -1.43 -3.69 14.61
C SER A 250 -0.62 -4.02 13.35
N LEU A 251 -0.38 -3.04 12.48
CA LEU A 251 0.50 -3.20 11.32
C LEU A 251 1.93 -3.50 11.75
N HIS A 252 2.45 -2.78 12.76
CA HIS A 252 3.76 -3.05 13.33
C HIS A 252 3.86 -4.49 13.87
N TYR A 253 2.87 -4.95 14.63
CA TYR A 253 2.82 -6.33 15.09
C TYR A 253 2.80 -7.34 13.93
N PHE A 254 2.09 -7.05 12.84
CA PHE A 254 2.15 -7.88 11.63
C PHE A 254 3.58 -7.92 11.06
N TYR A 255 4.27 -6.79 10.94
CA TYR A 255 5.65 -6.73 10.46
C TYR A 255 6.65 -7.46 11.37
N CYS A 256 6.40 -7.48 12.68
CA CYS A 256 7.25 -8.13 13.68
C CYS A 256 6.96 -9.62 13.88
N SER A 257 5.70 -10.05 13.72
CA SER A 257 5.31 -11.48 13.88
C SER A 257 5.55 -12.33 12.64
N THR A 258 5.94 -11.71 11.52
CA THR A 258 6.14 -12.36 10.22
C THR A 258 7.61 -12.37 9.77
N ILE A 259 8.55 -12.48 10.71
CA ILE A 259 10.00 -12.46 10.45
C ILE A 259 10.36 -13.47 9.34
N ASP A 260 11.06 -12.96 8.32
CA ASP A 260 11.59 -13.66 7.15
C ASP A 260 10.60 -14.40 6.23
N LYS A 261 9.36 -13.93 6.12
CA LYS A 261 8.41 -14.45 5.11
C LYS A 261 8.55 -13.71 3.77
N PRO A 262 8.41 -14.40 2.61
CA PRO A 262 8.48 -13.76 1.29
C PRO A 262 7.53 -12.56 1.12
N VAL A 263 6.32 -12.66 1.67
CA VAL A 263 5.31 -11.58 1.69
C VAL A 263 5.83 -10.34 2.43
N THR A 264 6.40 -10.52 3.62
CA THR A 264 6.90 -9.41 4.44
C THR A 264 8.10 -8.74 3.79
N ARG A 265 9.02 -9.52 3.20
CA ARG A 265 10.12 -8.98 2.38
C ARG A 265 9.61 -8.20 1.17
N ALA A 266 8.56 -8.71 0.52
CA ALA A 266 7.94 -8.05 -0.63
C ALA A 266 7.33 -6.69 -0.26
N ILE A 267 6.52 -6.65 0.80
CA ILE A 267 5.88 -5.41 1.29
C ILE A 267 6.95 -4.40 1.71
N ARG A 268 7.96 -4.79 2.48
CA ARG A 268 9.05 -3.89 2.91
C ARG A 268 9.76 -3.28 1.70
N CYS A 269 10.18 -4.12 0.76
CA CYS A 269 10.84 -3.65 -0.46
C CYS A 269 9.93 -2.78 -1.33
N LEU A 270 8.62 -3.05 -1.38
CA LEU A 270 7.66 -2.19 -2.06
C LEU A 270 7.56 -0.81 -1.39
N ARG A 271 7.49 -0.77 -0.05
CA ARG A 271 7.31 0.46 0.73
C ARG A 271 8.55 1.36 0.76
N GLU A 272 9.72 0.86 0.37
CA GLU A 272 10.91 1.68 0.11
C GLU A 272 10.74 2.64 -1.08
N ASP A 273 9.83 2.35 -2.02
CA ASP A 273 9.48 3.28 -3.09
C ASP A 273 8.40 4.26 -2.60
N PRO A 274 8.68 5.57 -2.45
CA PRO A 274 7.66 6.54 -2.02
C PRO A 274 6.47 6.63 -2.99
N LYS A 275 6.62 6.19 -4.24
CA LYS A 275 5.58 6.19 -5.27
C LYS A 275 4.87 4.85 -5.42
N TRP A 276 5.07 3.90 -4.50
CA TRP A 276 4.42 2.57 -4.56
C TRP A 276 2.90 2.67 -4.76
N HIS A 277 2.28 3.67 -4.11
CA HIS A 277 0.84 3.91 -4.13
C HIS A 277 0.35 4.51 -5.44
N LEU A 278 1.24 4.95 -6.34
CA LEU A 278 0.91 5.56 -7.63
C LEU A 278 1.06 4.58 -8.80
N SER A 279 1.07 3.27 -8.53
CA SER A 279 1.06 2.27 -9.60
C SER A 279 -0.16 2.44 -10.50
N ASP A 280 -0.02 2.14 -11.79
CA ASP A 280 -1.07 2.36 -12.79
C ASP A 280 -2.36 1.63 -12.41
N PHE A 281 -2.23 0.42 -11.86
CA PHE A 281 -3.39 -0.35 -11.40
C PHE A 281 -4.11 0.30 -10.21
N LEU A 282 -3.41 0.84 -9.21
CA LEU A 282 -4.07 1.51 -8.07
C LEU A 282 -4.73 2.83 -8.49
N ARG A 283 -4.13 3.53 -9.46
CA ARG A 283 -4.73 4.71 -10.09
C ARG A 283 -6.00 4.34 -10.85
N TRP A 284 -5.95 3.28 -11.64
CA TRP A 284 -7.10 2.73 -12.36
C TRP A 284 -8.20 2.33 -11.38
N ASP A 285 -7.91 1.52 -10.36
CA ASP A 285 -8.88 1.07 -9.33
C ASP A 285 -9.46 2.26 -8.53
N CYS A 286 -8.69 3.32 -8.29
CA CYS A 286 -9.21 4.55 -7.71
C CYS A 286 -10.15 5.29 -8.67
N ALA A 287 -9.82 5.36 -9.96
CA ALA A 287 -10.65 6.03 -10.97
C ALA A 287 -11.95 5.27 -11.25
N ASP A 288 -11.88 3.94 -11.38
CA ASP A 288 -13.01 3.03 -11.64
C ASP A 288 -14.09 3.15 -10.56
N ARG A 289 -13.67 3.31 -9.30
CA ARG A 289 -14.58 3.56 -8.16
C ARG A 289 -15.06 5.01 -8.04
N GLY A 290 -14.91 5.83 -9.07
CA GLY A 290 -15.31 7.25 -9.06
C GLY A 290 -14.47 8.13 -8.12
N GLY A 291 -13.25 7.69 -7.79
CA GLY A 291 -12.34 8.39 -6.90
C GLY A 291 -11.56 9.50 -7.59
N CYS A 292 -10.71 10.18 -6.80
CA CYS A 292 -9.94 11.37 -7.20
C CYS A 292 -9.07 11.21 -8.46
N CYS A 293 -8.66 9.99 -8.81
CA CYS A 293 -7.84 9.73 -9.99
C CYS A 293 -8.59 9.93 -11.31
N SER A 294 -9.92 9.77 -11.34
CA SER A 294 -10.74 10.07 -12.52
C SER A 294 -10.85 11.58 -12.80
N ARG A 295 -10.66 12.42 -11.77
CA ARG A 295 -10.86 13.87 -11.82
C ARG A 295 -9.58 14.68 -11.92
N ALA A 296 -8.42 14.02 -11.88
CA ALA A 296 -7.10 14.67 -11.88
C ALA A 296 -6.91 15.78 -10.83
N CYS A 297 -7.62 15.75 -9.69
CA CYS A 297 -7.51 16.79 -8.64
C CYS A 297 -6.15 16.78 -7.90
N GLY A 298 -5.30 15.78 -8.14
CA GLY A 298 -3.96 15.66 -7.56
C GLY A 298 -3.92 15.24 -6.10
N CYS A 299 -5.06 14.98 -5.45
CA CYS A 299 -5.09 14.62 -4.03
C CYS A 299 -4.37 13.28 -3.74
N CYS A 300 -4.34 12.34 -4.69
CA CYS A 300 -3.66 11.04 -4.53
C CYS A 300 -2.13 11.11 -4.54
N GLU A 301 -1.54 12.22 -4.97
CA GLU A 301 -0.08 12.38 -5.09
C GLU A 301 0.51 13.16 -3.92
N ARG A 302 -0.34 13.61 -2.98
CA ARG A 302 0.05 14.43 -1.84
C ARG A 302 -0.18 13.65 -0.54
N PRO A 303 0.61 13.93 0.51
CA PRO A 303 0.32 13.45 1.85
C PRO A 303 -1.11 13.81 2.25
N ARG A 304 -1.80 12.87 2.89
CA ARG A 304 -3.22 13.04 3.24
C ARG A 304 -3.42 13.82 4.53
N SER A 305 -2.46 13.74 5.44
CA SER A 305 -2.44 14.49 6.69
C SER A 305 -1.13 15.26 6.80
N THR A 306 -1.20 16.48 7.35
CA THR A 306 -0.02 17.26 7.71
C THR A 306 0.67 16.72 8.95
N LEU A 307 -0.06 15.99 9.80
CA LEU A 307 0.46 15.35 11.01
C LEU A 307 1.23 14.06 10.67
N ASN A 308 0.81 13.37 9.61
CA ASN A 308 1.34 12.07 9.23
C ASN A 308 1.79 12.07 7.75
N SER A 309 2.92 12.74 7.48
CA SER A 309 3.44 12.94 6.12
C SER A 309 3.81 11.66 5.36
N LEU A 310 3.93 10.54 6.07
CA LEU A 310 4.22 9.22 5.51
C LEU A 310 2.99 8.50 4.96
N ASP A 311 1.79 9.02 5.22
CA ASP A 311 0.54 8.39 4.77
C ASP A 311 0.14 8.85 3.38
N LEU A 312 0.67 8.09 2.41
CA LEU A 312 0.38 8.21 1.00
C LEU A 312 -0.63 7.14 0.58
N GLY A 313 -1.53 7.49 -0.34
CA GLY A 313 -2.52 6.54 -0.82
C GLY A 313 -3.69 7.14 -1.60
N HIS A 314 -4.43 6.25 -2.25
CA HIS A 314 -5.64 6.57 -2.99
C HIS A 314 -6.82 6.93 -2.07
N CYS A 315 -7.76 7.68 -2.63
CA CYS A 315 -8.98 8.09 -1.94
C CYS A 315 -9.79 6.86 -1.54
N THR A 316 -10.23 6.82 -0.28
CA THR A 316 -11.35 5.99 0.16
C THR A 316 -12.60 6.86 0.14
N PRO A 317 -13.80 6.32 0.44
CA PRO A 317 -14.98 7.17 0.57
C PRO A 317 -14.86 8.21 1.70
N ALA A 318 -13.92 8.05 2.63
CA ALA A 318 -13.63 9.05 3.65
C ALA A 318 -12.90 10.31 3.12
N CYS A 319 -12.54 10.34 1.84
CA CYS A 319 -11.89 11.50 1.25
C CYS A 319 -12.85 12.70 1.16
N GLY A 320 -12.51 13.82 1.81
CA GLY A 320 -13.29 15.06 1.73
C GLY A 320 -13.54 15.56 0.30
N CYS A 321 -12.58 15.41 -0.61
CA CYS A 321 -12.77 15.77 -2.03
C CYS A 321 -13.79 14.87 -2.74
N CYS A 322 -13.82 13.56 -2.43
CA CYS A 322 -14.84 12.66 -2.98
C CYS A 322 -16.21 12.94 -2.37
N ALA A 323 -16.28 13.15 -1.05
CA ALA A 323 -17.52 13.48 -0.36
C ALA A 323 -18.17 14.75 -0.91
N GLN A 324 -17.37 15.81 -1.10
CA GLN A 324 -17.86 17.05 -1.71
C GLN A 324 -18.36 16.84 -3.14
N TYR A 325 -17.61 16.09 -3.97
CA TYR A 325 -17.98 15.85 -5.36
C TYR A 325 -19.28 15.05 -5.50
N HIS A 326 -19.48 14.05 -4.65
CA HIS A 326 -20.66 13.18 -4.67
C HIS A 326 -21.82 13.71 -3.80
N GLY A 327 -21.65 14.85 -3.12
CA GLY A 327 -22.70 15.48 -2.33
C GLY A 327 -23.09 14.75 -1.04
N TYR A 328 -22.28 13.81 -0.54
CA TYR A 328 -22.57 13.11 0.72
C TYR A 328 -21.80 13.70 1.90
N ARG A 329 -22.37 13.63 3.11
CA ARG A 329 -21.64 14.00 4.33
C ARG A 329 -20.87 12.80 4.83
N LEU A 330 -19.64 13.02 5.30
CA LEU A 330 -18.77 11.96 5.81
C LEU A 330 -19.33 11.28 7.07
N LYS A 331 -20.25 11.93 7.78
CA LYS A 331 -20.98 11.35 8.92
C LYS A 331 -21.99 10.29 8.47
N ASP A 332 -22.45 10.37 7.22
CA ASP A 332 -23.43 9.47 6.62
C ASP A 332 -22.74 8.21 6.04
N PHE A 333 -21.40 8.18 6.07
CA PHE A 333 -20.63 7.04 5.58
C PHE A 333 -20.70 5.89 6.58
N ASP A 334 -21.56 4.92 6.30
CA ASP A 334 -21.53 3.64 6.99
C ASP A 334 -20.27 2.88 6.56
N THR A 335 -19.43 2.58 7.54
CA THR A 335 -18.23 1.81 7.32
C THR A 335 -18.51 0.37 6.83
N ALA A 336 -19.75 -0.12 6.95
CA ALA A 336 -20.16 -1.40 6.38
C ALA A 336 -20.15 -1.42 4.84
N ASP A 337 -20.47 -0.29 4.17
CA ASP A 337 -20.40 -0.15 2.71
C ASP A 337 -19.14 0.63 2.31
N THR A 338 -17.99 0.10 2.73
CA THR A 338 -16.75 0.87 2.71
C THR A 338 -16.20 1.20 1.32
N GLY A 339 -16.82 0.72 0.23
CA GLY A 339 -16.19 0.66 -1.10
C GLY A 339 -14.88 -0.14 -1.07
N ARG A 340 -14.75 -1.02 -0.06
CA ARG A 340 -13.54 -1.80 0.19
C ARG A 340 -13.41 -2.87 -0.91
N PRO A 341 -12.25 -2.94 -1.59
CA PRO A 341 -12.01 -3.99 -2.56
C PRO A 341 -12.14 -5.38 -1.91
N ARG A 342 -12.95 -6.25 -2.51
CA ARG A 342 -13.02 -7.66 -2.11
C ARG A 342 -11.81 -8.38 -2.71
N ILE A 343 -10.72 -8.45 -1.94
CA ILE A 343 -9.48 -9.09 -2.36
C ILE A 343 -9.48 -10.55 -1.93
N ASP A 344 -9.55 -11.46 -2.89
CA ASP A 344 -9.19 -12.86 -2.67
C ASP A 344 -7.67 -13.00 -2.67
N VAL A 345 -7.10 -13.21 -1.48
CA VAL A 345 -5.65 -13.36 -1.28
C VAL A 345 -5.10 -14.64 -1.92
N MET A 346 -5.96 -15.54 -2.41
CA MET A 346 -5.61 -16.79 -3.09
C MET A 346 -5.84 -16.78 -4.59
N ALA A 347 -6.24 -15.64 -5.16
CA ALA A 347 -6.45 -15.54 -6.59
C ALA A 347 -5.15 -15.90 -7.34
N ARG A 348 -5.12 -17.12 -7.90
CA ARG A 348 -3.94 -17.68 -8.59
C ARG A 348 -3.72 -17.07 -9.97
N ARG A 349 -4.73 -16.41 -10.52
CA ARG A 349 -4.67 -15.81 -11.85
C ARG A 349 -4.21 -14.36 -11.75
N ASP A 350 -3.08 -14.10 -12.40
CA ASP A 350 -2.44 -12.79 -12.46
C ASP A 350 -3.34 -11.71 -13.12
N ASP A 351 -4.28 -12.12 -13.96
CA ASP A 351 -5.24 -11.25 -14.66
C ASP A 351 -6.49 -10.91 -13.84
N SER A 352 -6.73 -11.61 -12.74
CA SER A 352 -7.90 -11.36 -11.90
C SER A 352 -7.73 -10.03 -11.16
N PHE A 353 -8.85 -9.36 -10.85
CA PHE A 353 -8.83 -8.14 -10.03
C PHE A 353 -8.05 -8.32 -8.72
N SER A 354 -8.26 -9.46 -8.04
CA SER A 354 -7.57 -9.78 -6.80
C SER A 354 -6.07 -10.03 -7.00
N GLY A 355 -5.69 -10.74 -8.07
CA GLY A 355 -4.29 -10.93 -8.45
C GLY A 355 -3.57 -9.60 -8.70
N ARG A 356 -4.19 -8.70 -9.46
CA ARG A 356 -3.65 -7.35 -9.72
C ARG A 356 -3.61 -6.47 -8.46
N MET A 357 -4.60 -6.57 -7.58
CA MET A 357 -4.58 -5.91 -6.27
C MET A 357 -3.42 -6.41 -5.40
N MET A 358 -3.17 -7.73 -5.38
CA MET A 358 -2.04 -8.31 -4.66
C MET A 358 -0.70 -7.85 -5.27
N ASP A 359 -0.60 -7.84 -6.60
CA ASP A 359 0.59 -7.35 -7.30
C ASP A 359 0.89 -5.89 -6.97
N ALA A 360 -0.14 -5.05 -6.89
CA ALA A 360 0.05 -3.64 -6.57
C ALA A 360 0.30 -3.36 -5.08
N HIS A 361 -0.34 -4.08 -4.15
CA HIS A 361 -0.25 -3.82 -2.72
C HIS A 361 0.86 -4.59 -1.99
N VAL A 362 1.26 -5.75 -2.51
CA VAL A 362 2.20 -6.67 -1.86
C VAL A 362 3.47 -6.82 -2.68
N TRP A 363 3.33 -7.17 -3.96
CA TRP A 363 4.48 -7.59 -4.77
C TRP A 363 5.20 -6.44 -5.47
N GLY A 364 4.56 -5.29 -5.67
CA GLY A 364 5.13 -4.20 -6.46
C GLY A 364 5.35 -4.57 -7.92
N LEU A 365 4.61 -5.56 -8.42
CA LEU A 365 4.72 -6.00 -9.80
C LEU A 365 3.76 -5.18 -10.65
N ARG A 366 4.26 -4.63 -11.75
CA ARG A 366 3.41 -3.96 -12.74
C ARG A 366 2.49 -5.01 -13.35
N SER A 367 1.19 -4.90 -13.09
CA SER A 367 0.19 -5.52 -13.95
C SER A 367 0.24 -4.76 -15.26
N LEU A 368 0.74 -5.43 -16.31
CA LEU A 368 0.70 -4.93 -17.67
C LEU A 368 -0.74 -4.91 -18.19
#